data_AF-A0AAJ2ZF02-F1
#
_entry.id   AF-A0AAJ2ZF02-F1
#
_cell.length_a   1.000
_cell.length_b   1.000
_cell.length_c   1.000
_cell.angle_alpha   90.00
_cell.angle_beta   90.00
_cell.angle_gamma   90.00
#
_symmetry.space_group_name_H-M   'P 1'
#
loop_
_entity.id
_entity.type
_entity.pdbx_description
1 polymer ?
#
loop_
_entity_poly.entity_id
_entity_poly.type
_entity_poly.pdbx_seq_one_letter_code
_entity_poly.pdbx_strand_id
1 'polypeptide(L)'
;MSRNGVRDADVVALGRPRSAEAPARKRVVELDVLRGFALCGILLANVKPIAHRGGELGTAQLPETTAATVLHLLVDQRFFPIFSVLFGVGFALLFESARARARQPRVVLLRRMLALLAVGLLHFLVLWKGDILTVYAVLGLLVLLPSTWLPRRVVAIAAGVLIVVSVALFGGWYSLVPGLFLLGSALTRYGVVGRIGSGPRTTARLGLVFALVAVPVAVLQLRADGTAARIAYPAAGLLTAGAYVCGMVLLLRTRLAGPLTTVFRPLGRMALTNYLTATVLVLAISGVAGDADRWSVGGVVAVAATVLCVQWGWSVIWLRRCHQGPVEWLWRWVTWWQRPPLRRPR
;
A
#
# COMPACT_ATOMS: atom_id res chain seq x y z
N MET A 1 -5.89 0.17 -82.87
CA MET A 1 -4.80 0.97 -82.25
C MET A 1 -5.40 1.68 -81.04
N SER A 2 -4.98 1.60 -79.78
CA SER A 2 -3.94 0.89 -79.01
C SER A 2 -4.44 0.93 -77.54
N ARG A 3 -4.73 -0.19 -76.88
CA ARG A 3 -3.94 -0.85 -75.81
C ARG A 3 -3.05 0.02 -74.90
N ASN A 4 -3.26 -0.22 -73.59
CA ASN A 4 -2.33 -0.23 -72.44
C ASN A 4 -1.95 1.07 -71.70
N GLY A 5 -2.10 1.00 -70.36
CA GLY A 5 -1.50 1.94 -69.40
C GLY A 5 -1.95 1.73 -67.94
N VAL A 6 -1.76 0.53 -67.38
CA VAL A 6 -1.80 0.31 -65.92
C VAL A 6 -0.39 0.51 -65.37
N ARG A 7 -0.22 1.34 -64.34
CA ARG A 7 0.68 1.27 -63.16
C ARG A 7 1.28 2.64 -62.78
N ASP A 8 1.01 3.04 -61.54
CA ASP A 8 1.92 3.64 -60.54
C ASP A 8 1.01 4.16 -59.41
N ALA A 9 0.70 3.37 -58.37
CA ALA A 9 1.53 3.04 -57.20
C ALA A 9 1.97 4.29 -56.41
N ASP A 10 1.46 4.36 -55.16
CA ASP A 10 1.98 5.10 -54.00
C ASP A 10 2.02 6.64 -54.11
N VAL A 11 1.29 7.41 -53.30
CA VAL A 11 1.52 7.57 -51.86
C VAL A 11 0.19 7.83 -51.15
N VAL A 12 -0.25 6.83 -50.39
CA VAL A 12 -1.24 6.99 -49.32
C VAL A 12 -0.64 7.92 -48.27
N ALA A 13 -1.15 9.15 -48.20
CA ALA A 13 -0.93 10.05 -47.08
C ALA A 13 -1.54 9.43 -45.81
N LEU A 14 -0.76 8.58 -45.13
CA LEU A 14 -1.05 8.07 -43.79
C LEU A 14 -1.02 9.24 -42.80
N GLY A 15 -2.13 9.97 -42.74
CA GLY A 15 -2.44 10.82 -41.60
C GLY A 15 -2.42 9.96 -40.34
N ARG A 16 -1.38 10.11 -39.53
CA ARG A 16 -1.32 9.50 -38.19
C ARG A 16 -2.63 9.85 -37.48
N PRO A 17 -3.40 8.87 -36.97
CA PRO A 17 -4.55 9.21 -36.15
C PRO A 17 -4.04 10.02 -34.97
N ARG A 18 -4.53 11.26 -34.84
CA ARG A 18 -4.33 12.08 -33.64
C ARG A 18 -4.67 11.18 -32.47
N SER A 19 -3.69 10.89 -31.63
CA SER A 19 -3.89 10.14 -30.40
C SER A 19 -4.96 10.88 -29.60
N ALA A 20 -6.20 10.39 -29.64
CA ALA A 20 -7.26 10.85 -28.77
C ALA A 20 -6.70 10.68 -27.35
N GLU A 21 -6.37 11.81 -26.71
CA GLU A 21 -5.88 11.84 -25.35
C GLU A 21 -6.98 11.21 -24.50
N ALA A 22 -6.77 9.96 -24.09
CA ALA A 22 -7.72 9.24 -23.26
C ALA A 22 -8.02 10.11 -22.03
N PRO A 23 -9.30 10.34 -21.68
CA PRO A 23 -9.66 11.27 -20.62
C PRO A 23 -8.88 10.94 -19.35
N ALA A 24 -8.21 11.95 -18.80
CA ALA A 24 -7.36 11.80 -17.63
C ALA A 24 -8.17 11.18 -16.49
N ARG A 25 -7.95 9.88 -16.23
CA ARG A 25 -8.72 9.12 -15.23
C ARG A 25 -8.66 9.87 -13.89
N LYS A 26 -9.82 10.28 -13.37
CA LYS A 26 -9.94 11.06 -12.13
C LYS A 26 -9.23 10.30 -11.01
N ARG A 27 -8.19 10.91 -10.45
CA ARG A 27 -7.43 10.33 -9.33
C ARG A 27 -8.37 10.14 -8.15
N VAL A 28 -8.41 8.92 -7.60
CA VAL A 28 -9.21 8.58 -6.42
C VAL A 28 -8.47 9.08 -5.19
N VAL A 29 -8.90 10.22 -4.65
CA VAL A 29 -8.25 10.91 -3.53
C VAL A 29 -8.25 10.05 -2.27
N GLU A 30 -9.31 9.26 -2.10
CA GLU A 30 -9.52 8.32 -1.00
C GLU A 30 -8.40 7.28 -0.91
N LEU A 31 -7.89 6.79 -2.06
CA LEU A 31 -6.78 5.84 -2.05
C LEU A 31 -5.47 6.49 -1.56
N ASP A 32 -5.22 7.75 -1.94
CA ASP A 32 -4.04 8.47 -1.48
C ASP A 32 -4.14 8.75 0.04
N VAL A 33 -5.33 9.11 0.54
CA VAL A 33 -5.58 9.28 1.98
C VAL A 33 -5.40 7.98 2.75
N LEU A 34 -6.01 6.89 2.30
CA LEU A 34 -5.89 5.58 2.94
C LEU A 34 -4.44 5.08 2.99
N ARG A 35 -3.64 5.34 1.93
CA ARG A 35 -2.20 5.04 1.94
C ARG A 35 -1.45 5.86 2.98
N GLY A 36 -1.71 7.17 3.05
CA GLY A 36 -1.06 8.06 4.03
C GLY A 36 -1.41 7.69 5.46
N PHE A 37 -2.68 7.38 5.72
CA PHE A 37 -3.16 6.88 7.01
C PHE A 37 -2.49 5.55 7.39
N ALA A 38 -2.44 4.58 6.46
CA ALA A 38 -1.77 3.31 6.69
C ALA A 38 -0.27 3.47 6.98
N LEU A 39 0.39 4.38 6.28
CA LEU A 39 1.81 4.67 6.50
C LEU A 39 2.09 5.19 7.91
N CYS A 40 1.22 6.03 8.47
CA CYS A 40 1.38 6.55 9.83
C CYS A 40 1.36 5.42 10.86
N GLY A 41 0.38 4.51 10.74
CA GLY A 41 0.28 3.37 11.64
C GLY A 41 1.39 2.33 11.45
N ILE A 42 1.83 2.10 10.21
CA ILE A 42 2.99 1.23 9.92
C ILE A 42 4.24 1.79 10.57
N LEU A 43 4.51 3.09 10.47
CA LEU A 43 5.68 3.69 11.10
C LEU A 43 5.62 3.52 12.62
N LEU A 44 4.49 3.84 13.25
CA LEU A 44 4.33 3.69 14.69
C LEU A 44 4.61 2.25 15.17
N ALA A 45 4.12 1.25 14.44
CA ALA A 45 4.39 -0.17 14.74
C ALA A 45 5.87 -0.57 14.55
N ASN A 46 6.61 0.16 13.71
CA ASN A 46 7.96 -0.21 13.29
C ASN A 46 9.07 0.66 13.88
N VAL A 47 8.77 1.70 14.67
CA VAL A 47 9.80 2.53 15.30
C VAL A 47 10.75 1.67 16.14
N LYS A 48 10.24 0.84 17.05
CA LYS A 48 11.07 -0.01 17.91
C LYS A 48 11.83 -1.10 17.11
N PRO A 49 11.18 -1.87 16.22
CA PRO A 49 11.89 -2.83 15.34
C PRO A 49 12.96 -2.22 14.43
N ILE A 50 12.79 -0.99 13.95
CA ILE A 50 13.79 -0.29 13.11
C ILE A 50 14.95 0.20 13.97
N ALA A 51 14.65 0.76 15.14
CA ALA A 51 15.66 1.34 16.02
C ALA A 51 16.56 0.28 16.68
N HIS A 52 16.08 -0.96 16.80
CA HIS A 52 16.82 -2.09 17.32
C HIS A 52 17.83 -2.65 16.30
N ARG A 53 19.14 -2.52 16.57
CA ARG A 53 20.23 -2.82 15.61
C ARG A 53 20.79 -4.25 15.63
N GLY A 54 20.34 -5.18 16.48
CA GLY A 54 20.98 -6.50 16.48
C GLY A 54 20.59 -7.57 17.50
N GLY A 55 19.51 -7.44 18.26
CA GLY A 55 19.00 -8.53 19.10
C GLY A 55 17.82 -9.24 18.44
N GLU A 56 17.69 -10.54 18.70
CA GLU A 56 16.44 -11.24 18.49
C GLU A 56 15.34 -10.48 19.23
N LEU A 57 14.20 -10.23 18.58
CA LEU A 57 13.01 -9.74 19.26
C LEU A 57 12.77 -10.67 20.44
N GLY A 58 13.03 -10.19 21.66
CA GLY A 58 12.77 -10.93 22.88
C GLY A 58 11.38 -11.55 22.80
N THR A 59 11.28 -12.79 23.26
CA THR A 59 10.03 -13.56 23.29
C THR A 59 8.86 -12.65 23.62
N ALA A 60 7.79 -12.72 22.83
CA ALA A 60 6.64 -11.82 22.94
C ALA A 60 6.05 -11.88 24.36
N GLN A 61 6.54 -11.02 25.24
CA GLN A 61 5.97 -10.79 26.55
C GLN A 61 4.72 -9.97 26.34
N LEU A 62 3.64 -10.39 27.00
CA LEU A 62 2.41 -9.61 26.99
C LEU A 62 2.71 -8.17 27.44
N PRO A 63 2.07 -7.16 26.84
CA PRO A 63 2.38 -5.78 27.16
C PRO A 63 2.18 -5.50 28.67
N GLU A 64 3.23 -5.07 29.37
CA GLU A 64 3.19 -4.86 30.82
C GLU A 64 2.44 -3.58 31.24
N THR A 65 2.23 -2.64 30.30
CA THR A 65 1.57 -1.37 30.55
C THR A 65 0.30 -1.21 29.72
N THR A 66 -0.70 -0.50 30.25
CA THR A 66 -1.94 -0.18 29.53
C THR A 66 -1.67 0.50 28.19
N ALA A 67 -0.68 1.39 28.13
CA ALA A 67 -0.30 2.07 26.89
C ALA A 67 0.25 1.09 25.83
N ALA A 68 1.05 0.11 26.26
CA ALA A 68 1.55 -0.93 25.37
C ALA A 68 0.43 -1.88 24.92
N THR A 69 -0.54 -2.21 25.78
CA THR A 69 -1.74 -2.98 25.40
C THR A 69 -2.56 -2.25 24.34
N VAL A 70 -2.75 -0.93 24.50
CA VAL A 70 -3.47 -0.11 23.51
C VAL A 70 -2.78 -0.15 22.14
N LEU A 71 -1.46 0.02 22.10
CA LEU A 71 -0.71 -0.10 20.83
C LEU A 71 -0.82 -1.51 20.24
N HIS A 72 -0.70 -2.55 21.07
CA HIS A 72 -0.83 -3.93 20.63
C HIS A 72 -2.20 -4.25 20.02
N LEU A 73 -3.27 -3.67 20.57
CA LEU A 73 -4.63 -3.88 20.07
C LEU A 73 -4.97 -3.04 18.84
N LEU A 74 -4.53 -1.78 18.80
CA LEU A 74 -4.98 -0.80 17.81
C LEU A 74 -4.00 -0.55 16.67
N VAL A 75 -2.72 -0.88 16.85
CA VAL A 75 -1.65 -0.54 15.91
C VAL A 75 -1.00 -1.79 15.33
N ASP A 76 -0.58 -2.72 16.16
CA ASP A 76 0.15 -3.90 15.71
C ASP A 76 -0.69 -4.75 14.76
N GLN A 77 -0.10 -5.10 13.62
CA GLN A 77 -0.76 -5.82 12.52
C GLN A 77 -2.02 -5.15 11.93
N ARG A 78 -2.44 -3.95 12.34
CA ARG A 78 -3.71 -3.34 11.87
C ARG A 78 -3.58 -2.57 10.58
N PHE A 79 -2.38 -2.04 10.29
CA PHE A 79 -2.16 -1.14 9.16
C PHE A 79 -1.50 -1.81 7.94
N PHE A 80 -0.71 -2.86 8.12
CA PHE A 80 -0.13 -3.61 6.99
C PHE A 80 -1.19 -4.26 6.09
N PRO A 81 -2.37 -4.71 6.56
CA PRO A 81 -3.37 -5.29 5.66
C PRO A 81 -3.97 -4.24 4.74
N ILE A 82 -4.21 -3.04 5.26
CA ILE A 82 -4.67 -1.89 4.49
C ILE A 82 -3.68 -1.60 3.36
N PHE A 83 -2.40 -1.49 3.71
CA PHE A 83 -1.36 -1.21 2.73
C PHE A 83 -1.20 -2.33 1.70
N SER A 84 -1.29 -3.61 2.11
CA SER A 84 -1.27 -4.77 1.23
C SER A 84 -2.41 -4.73 0.18
N VAL A 85 -3.64 -4.50 0.64
CA VAL A 85 -4.80 -4.39 -0.26
C VAL A 85 -4.63 -3.21 -1.22
N LEU A 86 -4.17 -2.05 -0.74
CA LEU A 86 -3.93 -0.86 -1.56
C LEU A 86 -2.80 -1.05 -2.59
N PHE A 87 -1.83 -1.92 -2.31
CA PHE A 87 -0.81 -2.34 -3.27
C PHE A 87 -1.44 -3.17 -4.39
N GLY A 88 -2.26 -4.17 -4.05
CA GLY A 88 -3.04 -4.96 -5.01
C GLY A 88 -3.97 -4.11 -5.88
N VAL A 89 -4.67 -3.13 -5.28
CA VAL A 89 -5.47 -2.13 -6.00
C VAL A 89 -4.60 -1.32 -6.97
N GLY A 90 -3.46 -0.82 -6.50
CA GLY A 90 -2.53 -0.05 -7.32
C GLY A 90 -1.97 -0.84 -8.51
N PHE A 91 -1.69 -2.13 -8.31
CA PHE A 91 -1.24 -3.03 -9.36
C PHE A 91 -2.33 -3.26 -10.42
N ALA A 92 -3.57 -3.56 -10.01
CA ALA A 92 -4.67 -3.78 -10.93
C ALA A 92 -5.03 -2.51 -11.73
N LEU A 93 -5.04 -1.33 -11.09
CA LEU A 93 -5.23 -0.05 -11.77
C LEU A 93 -4.11 0.25 -12.79
N LEU A 94 -2.88 -0.15 -12.48
CA LEU A 94 -1.77 -0.05 -13.43
C LEU A 94 -1.96 -1.01 -14.60
N PHE A 95 -2.41 -2.24 -14.34
CA PHE A 95 -2.65 -3.21 -15.41
C PHE A 95 -3.71 -2.71 -16.39
N GLU A 96 -4.84 -2.17 -15.90
CA GLU A 96 -5.87 -1.54 -16.74
C GLU A 96 -5.29 -0.37 -17.54
N SER A 97 -4.48 0.46 -16.88
CA SER A 97 -3.78 1.58 -17.50
C SER A 97 -2.80 1.16 -18.60
N ALA A 98 -2.09 0.05 -18.40
CA ALA A 98 -1.12 -0.47 -19.34
C ALA A 98 -1.81 -1.16 -20.52
N ARG A 99 -2.92 -1.88 -20.30
CA ARG A 99 -3.74 -2.47 -21.38
C ARG A 99 -4.27 -1.41 -22.35
N ALA A 100 -4.53 -0.21 -21.86
CA ALA A 100 -5.03 0.89 -22.69
C ALA A 100 -3.92 1.64 -23.47
N ARG A 101 -2.64 1.52 -23.08
CA ARG A 101 -1.57 2.44 -23.54
C ARG A 101 -0.29 1.76 -24.03
N ALA A 102 0.01 0.56 -23.57
CA ALA A 102 1.26 -0.13 -23.84
C ALA A 102 1.02 -1.37 -24.71
N ARG A 103 1.91 -1.59 -25.69
CA ARG A 103 1.90 -2.80 -26.54
C ARG A 103 2.00 -4.08 -25.71
N GLN A 104 2.82 -4.07 -24.65
CA GLN A 104 3.06 -5.20 -23.77
C GLN A 104 2.76 -4.82 -22.30
N PRO A 105 1.49 -4.90 -21.87
CA PRO A 105 1.08 -4.41 -20.54
C PRO A 105 1.72 -5.16 -19.38
N ARG A 106 2.01 -6.46 -19.55
CA ARG A 106 2.62 -7.29 -18.50
C ARG A 106 4.11 -6.97 -18.29
N VAL A 107 4.80 -6.51 -19.33
CA VAL A 107 6.20 -6.07 -19.21
C VAL A 107 6.30 -4.79 -18.38
N VAL A 108 5.32 -3.88 -18.49
CA VAL A 108 5.22 -2.69 -17.63
C VAL A 108 5.09 -3.10 -16.14
N LEU A 109 4.27 -4.10 -15.86
CA LEU A 109 4.10 -4.64 -14.50
C LEU A 109 5.39 -5.32 -14.00
N LEU A 110 6.02 -6.14 -14.84
CA LEU A 110 7.29 -6.81 -14.54
C LEU A 110 8.37 -5.80 -14.18
N ARG A 111 8.61 -4.78 -15.02
CA ARG A 111 9.57 -3.70 -14.76
C ARG A 111 9.29 -2.98 -13.46
N ARG A 112 8.02 -2.70 -13.17
CA ARG A 112 7.62 -2.06 -11.92
C ARG A 112 7.99 -2.89 -10.70
N MET A 113 7.76 -4.21 -10.75
CA MET A 113 8.09 -5.10 -9.65
C MET A 113 9.60 -5.31 -9.52
N LEU A 114 10.33 -5.43 -10.64
CA LEU A 114 11.80 -5.53 -10.62
C LEU A 114 12.45 -4.25 -10.10
N ALA A 115 11.94 -3.07 -10.47
CA ALA A 115 12.42 -1.80 -9.93
C ALA A 115 12.14 -1.69 -8.42
N LEU A 116 10.97 -2.15 -7.98
CA LEU A 116 10.63 -2.19 -6.56
C LEU A 116 11.52 -3.20 -5.81
N LEU A 117 11.80 -4.35 -6.41
CA LEU A 117 12.70 -5.37 -5.87
C LEU A 117 14.12 -4.83 -5.71
N ALA A 118 14.64 -4.10 -6.69
CA ALA A 118 15.96 -3.48 -6.61
C ALA A 118 16.04 -2.45 -5.48
N VAL A 119 15.02 -1.59 -5.34
CA VAL A 119 14.93 -0.62 -4.24
C VAL A 119 14.80 -1.31 -2.89
N GLY A 120 13.96 -2.34 -2.79
CA GLY A 120 13.78 -3.14 -1.58
C GLY A 120 15.06 -3.87 -1.18
N LEU A 121 15.75 -4.50 -2.13
CA LEU A 121 16.99 -5.21 -1.86
C LEU A 121 18.09 -4.24 -1.40
N LEU A 122 18.20 -3.06 -2.02
CA LEU A 122 19.13 -2.03 -1.56
C LEU A 122 18.81 -1.60 -0.13
N HIS A 123 17.54 -1.36 0.19
CA HIS A 123 17.10 -1.00 1.54
C HIS A 123 17.34 -2.13 2.56
N PHE A 124 17.04 -3.37 2.20
CA PHE A 124 17.26 -4.55 3.01
C PHE A 124 18.74 -4.76 3.35
N LEU A 125 19.62 -4.60 2.35
CA LEU A 125 21.06 -4.82 2.50
C LEU A 125 21.76 -3.67 3.23
N VAL A 126 21.34 -2.43 3.00
CA VAL A 126 22.06 -1.23 3.49
C VAL A 126 21.45 -0.65 4.77
N LEU A 127 20.14 -0.72 4.94
CA LEU A 127 19.43 0.01 6.00
C LEU A 127 18.84 -0.91 7.06
N TRP A 128 17.97 -1.85 6.69
CA TRP A 128 17.23 -2.64 7.67
C TRP A 128 16.73 -3.99 7.13
N LYS A 129 17.00 -5.07 7.86
CA LYS A 129 16.69 -6.47 7.47
C LYS A 129 15.20 -6.84 7.54
N GLY A 130 14.32 -5.98 8.03
CA GLY A 130 12.87 -6.25 8.09
C GLY A 130 12.07 -5.75 6.87
N ASP A 131 12.74 -5.43 5.75
CA ASP A 131 12.13 -4.73 4.61
C ASP A 131 10.91 -5.45 4.01
N ILE A 132 9.78 -4.72 3.99
CA ILE A 132 8.53 -5.19 3.39
C ILE A 132 8.54 -5.04 1.86
N LEU A 133 9.35 -4.13 1.31
CA LEU A 133 9.35 -3.83 -0.13
C LEU A 133 9.83 -5.03 -0.95
N THR A 134 10.88 -5.71 -0.49
CA THR A 134 11.39 -6.94 -1.09
C THR A 134 10.31 -8.03 -1.10
N VAL A 135 9.66 -8.25 0.05
CA VAL A 135 8.54 -9.21 0.17
C VAL A 135 7.41 -8.84 -0.79
N TYR A 136 7.02 -7.57 -0.85
CA TYR A 136 5.96 -7.10 -1.73
C TYR A 136 6.30 -7.23 -3.21
N ALA A 137 7.56 -6.99 -3.58
CA ALA A 137 8.01 -7.13 -4.96
C ALA A 137 8.01 -8.59 -5.40
N VAL A 138 8.55 -9.50 -4.57
CA VAL A 138 8.55 -10.94 -4.83
C VAL A 138 7.12 -11.48 -4.92
N LEU A 139 6.26 -11.18 -3.94
CA LEU A 139 4.86 -11.63 -3.98
C LEU A 139 4.08 -10.95 -5.11
N GLY A 140 4.43 -9.73 -5.49
CA GLY A 140 3.90 -9.07 -6.68
C GLY A 140 4.22 -9.84 -7.97
N LEU A 141 5.45 -10.35 -8.09
CA LEU A 141 5.87 -11.20 -9.22
C LEU A 141 5.23 -12.58 -9.19
N LEU A 142 5.16 -13.22 -8.03
CA LEU A 142 4.70 -14.61 -7.90
C LEU A 142 3.17 -14.73 -7.87
N VAL A 143 2.45 -13.70 -7.45
CA VAL A 143 1.01 -13.77 -7.20
C VAL A 143 0.24 -12.78 -8.07
N LEU A 144 0.59 -11.49 -8.00
CA LEU A 144 -0.16 -10.45 -8.73
C LEU A 144 0.06 -10.53 -10.24
N LEU A 145 1.28 -10.78 -10.71
CA LEU A 145 1.55 -10.90 -12.13
C LEU A 145 0.83 -12.12 -12.74
N PRO A 146 0.95 -13.35 -12.21
CA PRO A 146 0.12 -14.51 -12.59
C PRO A 146 -1.39 -14.26 -12.52
N SER A 147 -1.86 -13.45 -11.55
CA SER A 147 -3.28 -13.11 -11.48
C SER A 147 -3.81 -12.38 -12.71
N THR A 148 -2.96 -11.76 -13.54
CA THR A 148 -3.39 -11.01 -14.74
C THR A 148 -3.91 -11.91 -15.87
N TRP A 149 -3.58 -13.20 -15.84
CA TRP A 149 -4.10 -14.20 -16.78
C TRP A 149 -5.39 -14.87 -16.28
N LEU A 150 -5.70 -14.74 -15.00
CA LEU A 150 -6.83 -15.41 -14.37
C LEU A 150 -8.12 -14.56 -14.45
N PRO A 151 -9.30 -15.20 -14.57
CA PRO A 151 -10.57 -14.49 -14.52
C PRO A 151 -10.83 -13.90 -13.13
N ARG A 152 -11.62 -12.82 -13.06
CA ARG A 152 -11.90 -12.08 -11.81
C ARG A 152 -12.48 -12.95 -10.68
N ARG A 153 -13.23 -14.00 -11.01
CA ARG A 153 -13.81 -14.94 -10.03
C ARG A 153 -12.74 -15.80 -9.38
N VAL A 154 -11.84 -16.37 -10.18
CA VAL A 154 -10.70 -17.18 -9.67
C VAL A 154 -9.80 -16.33 -8.77
N VAL A 155 -9.51 -15.08 -9.16
CA VAL A 155 -8.72 -14.17 -8.33
C VAL A 155 -9.39 -13.88 -6.98
N ALA A 156 -10.72 -13.69 -6.94
CA ALA A 156 -11.44 -13.46 -5.69
C ALA A 156 -11.50 -14.70 -4.80
N ILE A 157 -11.73 -15.88 -5.40
CA ILE A 157 -11.71 -17.15 -4.65
C ILE A 157 -10.32 -17.40 -4.08
N ALA A 158 -9.28 -17.28 -4.90
CA ALA A 158 -7.89 -17.42 -4.46
C ALA A 158 -7.52 -16.42 -3.36
N ALA A 159 -8.02 -15.18 -3.41
CA ALA A 159 -7.84 -14.22 -2.33
C ALA A 159 -8.42 -14.73 -1.00
N GLY A 160 -9.66 -15.20 -1.00
CA GLY A 160 -10.32 -15.76 0.18
C GLY A 160 -9.61 -17.00 0.72
N VAL A 161 -9.29 -17.95 -0.16
CA VAL A 161 -8.59 -19.19 0.21
C VAL A 161 -7.23 -18.88 0.83
N LEU A 162 -6.41 -18.03 0.20
CA LEU A 162 -5.08 -17.70 0.71
C LEU A 162 -5.13 -16.97 2.05
N ILE A 163 -6.13 -16.09 2.28
CA ILE A 163 -6.32 -15.43 3.59
C ILE A 163 -6.66 -16.48 4.65
N VAL A 164 -7.63 -17.36 4.38
CA VAL A 164 -8.06 -18.39 5.33
C VAL A 164 -6.92 -19.35 5.66
N VAL A 165 -6.22 -19.86 4.64
CA VAL A 165 -5.06 -20.76 4.79
C VAL A 165 -3.93 -20.07 5.58
N SER A 166 -3.67 -18.80 5.29
CA SER A 166 -2.67 -18.01 6.03
C SER A 166 -3.00 -17.89 7.51
N VAL A 167 -4.24 -17.54 7.85
CA VAL A 167 -4.68 -17.44 9.26
C VAL A 167 -4.65 -18.80 9.95
N ALA A 168 -5.19 -19.83 9.31
CA ALA A 168 -5.35 -21.16 9.91
C ALA A 168 -4.03 -21.89 10.14
N LEU A 169 -3.08 -21.79 9.20
CA LEU A 169 -1.86 -22.61 9.23
C LEU A 169 -0.63 -21.82 9.70
N PHE A 170 -0.52 -20.54 9.32
CA PHE A 170 0.72 -19.76 9.48
C PHE A 170 0.62 -18.66 10.54
N GLY A 171 -0.54 -18.48 11.18
CA GLY A 171 -0.74 -17.47 12.22
C GLY A 171 -0.72 -16.02 11.70
N GLY A 172 -0.87 -15.83 10.39
CA GLY A 172 -0.88 -14.53 9.75
C GLY A 172 0.51 -13.94 9.46
N TRP A 173 0.66 -12.62 9.57
CA TRP A 173 1.86 -11.87 9.16
C TRP A 173 2.10 -11.88 7.63
N TYR A 174 3.35 -12.06 7.16
CA TYR A 174 3.73 -12.04 5.75
C TYR A 174 2.94 -13.04 4.89
N SER A 175 2.48 -14.15 5.46
CA SER A 175 1.67 -15.16 4.77
C SER A 175 0.30 -14.62 4.31
N LEU A 176 -0.20 -13.53 4.90
CA LEU A 176 -1.46 -12.89 4.49
C LEU A 176 -1.32 -12.07 3.21
N VAL A 177 -0.11 -11.60 2.91
CA VAL A 177 0.15 -10.63 1.83
C VAL A 177 -0.32 -11.13 0.46
N PRO A 178 -0.08 -12.40 0.04
CA PRO A 178 -0.63 -12.93 -1.21
C PRO A 178 -2.14 -12.79 -1.34
N GLY A 179 -2.87 -13.21 -0.30
CA GLY A 179 -4.33 -13.16 -0.28
C GLY A 179 -4.87 -11.74 -0.30
N LEU A 180 -4.25 -10.83 0.46
CA LEU A 180 -4.62 -9.40 0.50
C LEU A 180 -4.29 -8.67 -0.80
N PHE A 181 -3.19 -9.02 -1.46
CA PHE A 181 -2.85 -8.53 -2.79
C PHE A 181 -3.91 -8.93 -3.82
N LEU A 182 -4.28 -10.21 -3.84
CA LEU A 182 -5.35 -10.69 -4.71
C LEU A 182 -6.70 -10.07 -4.36
N LEU A 183 -6.99 -9.82 -3.08
CA LEU A 183 -8.19 -9.12 -2.64
C LEU A 183 -8.24 -7.71 -3.24
N GLY A 184 -7.15 -6.94 -3.13
CA GLY A 184 -7.06 -5.61 -3.75
C GLY A 184 -7.22 -5.64 -5.28
N SER A 185 -6.61 -6.63 -5.93
CA SER A 185 -6.75 -6.88 -7.37
C SER A 185 -8.21 -7.21 -7.74
N ALA A 186 -8.87 -8.07 -6.98
CA ALA A 186 -10.27 -8.44 -7.16
C ALA A 186 -11.21 -7.24 -6.98
N LEU A 187 -11.06 -6.47 -5.89
CA LEU A 187 -11.87 -5.28 -5.62
C LEU A 187 -11.81 -4.28 -6.78
N THR A 188 -10.65 -4.14 -7.42
CA THR A 188 -10.48 -3.30 -8.61
C THR A 188 -11.22 -3.89 -9.81
N ARG A 189 -11.04 -5.18 -10.10
CA ARG A 189 -11.70 -5.87 -11.23
C ARG A 189 -13.22 -5.97 -11.12
N TYR A 190 -13.78 -5.88 -9.90
CA TYR A 190 -15.22 -5.78 -9.64
C TYR A 190 -15.72 -4.33 -9.59
N GLY A 191 -14.87 -3.34 -9.86
CA GLY A 191 -15.24 -1.94 -9.85
C GLY A 191 -15.66 -1.42 -8.48
N VAL A 192 -15.24 -2.06 -7.38
CA VAL A 192 -15.55 -1.61 -6.02
C VAL A 192 -14.84 -0.28 -5.75
N VAL A 193 -13.58 -0.14 -6.19
CA VAL A 193 -12.76 1.07 -6.02
C VAL A 193 -13.41 2.31 -6.62
N GLY A 194 -14.04 2.18 -7.80
CA GLY A 194 -14.78 3.28 -8.43
C GLY A 194 -16.09 3.64 -7.72
N ARG A 195 -16.61 2.72 -6.89
CA ARG A 195 -17.88 2.88 -6.14
C ARG A 195 -17.67 3.25 -4.67
N ILE A 196 -16.42 3.37 -4.19
CA ILE A 196 -16.11 3.80 -2.82
C ILE A 196 -16.79 5.13 -2.48
N GLY A 197 -16.96 6.01 -3.47
CA GLY A 197 -17.64 7.31 -3.33
C GLY A 197 -19.18 7.27 -3.41
N SER A 198 -19.80 6.23 -3.96
CA SER A 198 -21.25 6.23 -4.26
C SER A 198 -22.13 5.50 -3.23
N GLY A 199 -21.59 4.59 -2.43
CA GLY A 199 -22.39 3.74 -1.52
C GLY A 199 -22.16 3.93 -0.01
N PRO A 200 -22.46 5.10 0.60
CA PRO A 200 -22.14 5.36 2.01
C PRO A 200 -22.83 4.39 2.97
N ARG A 201 -24.09 4.00 2.68
CA ARG A 201 -24.84 3.05 3.51
C ARG A 201 -24.19 1.67 3.54
N THR A 202 -23.71 1.19 2.39
CA THR A 202 -23.00 -0.09 2.29
C THR A 202 -21.68 -0.03 3.05
N THR A 203 -20.91 1.05 2.89
CA THR A 203 -19.67 1.26 3.64
C THR A 203 -19.93 1.32 5.15
N ALA A 204 -21.00 1.98 5.59
CA ALA A 204 -21.39 2.05 7.00
C ALA A 204 -21.77 0.68 7.57
N ARG A 205 -22.60 -0.09 6.86
CA ARG A 205 -22.97 -1.45 7.27
C ARG A 205 -21.76 -2.37 7.37
N LEU A 206 -20.88 -2.36 6.36
CA LEU A 206 -19.66 -3.16 6.37
C LEU A 206 -18.72 -2.72 7.50
N GLY A 207 -18.53 -1.42 7.68
CA GLY A 207 -17.72 -0.88 8.77
C GLY A 207 -18.24 -1.27 10.15
N LEU A 208 -19.56 -1.24 10.33
CA LEU A 208 -20.21 -1.66 11.57
C LEU A 208 -19.99 -3.17 11.81
N VAL A 209 -20.19 -4.02 10.80
CA VAL A 209 -19.93 -5.46 10.92
C VAL A 209 -18.47 -5.72 11.28
N PHE A 210 -17.51 -5.07 10.60
CA PHE A 210 -16.10 -5.20 10.93
C PHE A 210 -15.81 -4.77 12.38
N ALA A 211 -16.35 -3.64 12.82
CA ALA A 211 -16.13 -3.13 14.18
C ALA A 211 -16.75 -4.05 15.25
N LEU A 212 -18.00 -4.49 15.05
CA LEU A 212 -18.71 -5.36 16.00
C LEU A 212 -18.03 -6.72 16.14
N VAL A 213 -17.45 -7.26 15.07
CA VAL A 213 -16.72 -8.54 15.13
C VAL A 213 -15.28 -8.33 15.61
N ALA A 214 -14.64 -7.19 15.33
CA ALA A 214 -13.27 -6.91 15.77
C ALA A 214 -13.14 -6.90 17.29
N VAL A 215 -14.10 -6.33 18.03
CA VAL A 215 -14.07 -6.23 19.50
C VAL A 215 -13.97 -7.59 20.21
N PRO A 216 -14.89 -8.55 20.02
CA PRO A 216 -14.81 -9.85 20.67
C PRO A 216 -13.56 -10.64 20.23
N VAL A 217 -13.14 -10.52 18.96
CA VAL A 217 -11.91 -11.19 18.48
C VAL A 217 -10.65 -10.56 19.10
N ALA A 218 -10.64 -9.25 19.34
CA ALA A 218 -9.56 -8.58 20.05
C ALA A 218 -9.52 -8.96 21.54
N VAL A 219 -10.68 -9.15 22.18
CA VAL A 219 -10.74 -9.70 23.54
C VAL A 219 -10.25 -11.15 23.57
N LEU A 220 -10.65 -11.96 22.59
CA LEU A 220 -10.16 -13.34 22.45
C LEU A 220 -8.65 -13.37 22.25
N GLN A 221 -8.09 -12.48 21.44
CA GLN A 221 -6.63 -12.38 21.24
C GLN A 221 -5.86 -12.18 22.55
N LEU A 222 -6.40 -11.44 23.52
CA LEU A 222 -5.73 -11.21 24.82
C LEU A 222 -5.82 -12.39 25.78
N ARG A 223 -6.80 -13.28 25.58
CA ARG A 223 -7.10 -14.40 26.49
C ARG A 223 -6.72 -15.76 25.92
N ALA A 224 -6.54 -15.83 24.61
CA ALA A 224 -6.27 -17.06 23.91
C ALA A 224 -4.78 -17.39 23.99
N ASP A 225 -4.49 -18.67 24.15
CA ASP A 225 -3.14 -19.23 24.12
C ASP A 225 -3.00 -20.22 22.96
N GLY A 226 -1.76 -20.55 22.62
CA GLY A 226 -1.41 -21.56 21.61
C GLY A 226 -2.06 -21.30 20.24
N THR A 227 -2.74 -22.32 19.70
CA THR A 227 -3.38 -22.25 18.37
C THR A 227 -4.48 -21.20 18.28
N ALA A 228 -5.25 -21.00 19.36
CA ALA A 228 -6.31 -20.01 19.37
C ALA A 228 -5.75 -18.58 19.28
N ALA A 229 -4.63 -18.28 19.97
CA ALA A 229 -3.92 -17.01 19.88
C ALA A 229 -3.42 -16.74 18.44
N ARG A 230 -2.83 -17.77 17.82
CA ARG A 230 -2.31 -17.72 16.44
C ARG A 230 -3.37 -17.35 15.41
N ILE A 231 -4.64 -17.73 15.65
CA ILE A 231 -5.76 -17.40 14.77
C ILE A 231 -6.37 -16.05 15.14
N ALA A 232 -6.59 -15.80 16.43
CA ALA A 232 -7.25 -14.59 16.93
C ALA A 232 -6.45 -13.32 16.62
N TYR A 233 -5.13 -13.35 16.75
CA TYR A 233 -4.26 -12.20 16.51
C TYR A 233 -4.38 -11.61 15.08
N PRO A 234 -4.13 -12.38 14.00
CA PRO A 234 -4.29 -11.89 12.64
C PRO A 234 -5.75 -11.64 12.26
N ALA A 235 -6.71 -12.42 12.81
CA ALA A 235 -8.13 -12.18 12.56
C ALA A 235 -8.58 -10.82 13.09
N ALA A 236 -8.21 -10.48 14.33
CA ALA A 236 -8.41 -9.14 14.89
C ALA A 236 -7.75 -8.06 14.02
N GLY A 237 -6.57 -8.37 13.48
CA GLY A 237 -5.84 -7.51 12.54
C GLY A 237 -6.62 -7.15 11.30
N LEU A 238 -7.13 -8.16 10.60
CA LEU A 238 -7.91 -8.02 9.38
C LEU A 238 -9.24 -7.31 9.63
N LEU A 239 -9.95 -7.66 10.71
CA LEU A 239 -11.24 -7.06 11.05
C LEU A 239 -11.08 -5.57 11.40
N THR A 240 -10.10 -5.24 12.24
CA THR A 240 -9.79 -3.86 12.61
C THR A 240 -9.34 -3.04 11.40
N ALA A 241 -8.52 -3.61 10.52
CA ALA A 241 -8.13 -2.98 9.25
C ALA A 241 -9.36 -2.64 8.38
N GLY A 242 -10.31 -3.57 8.28
CA GLY A 242 -11.57 -3.36 7.58
C GLY A 242 -12.41 -2.23 8.19
N ALA A 243 -12.51 -2.19 9.52
CA ALA A 243 -13.18 -1.12 10.26
C ALA A 243 -12.50 0.23 10.02
N TYR A 244 -11.17 0.30 10.07
CA TYR A 244 -10.40 1.52 9.80
C TYR A 244 -10.60 2.04 8.38
N VAL A 245 -10.57 1.17 7.37
CA VAL A 245 -10.80 1.57 5.98
C VAL A 245 -12.21 2.11 5.80
N CYS A 246 -13.23 1.41 6.31
CA CYS A 246 -14.62 1.86 6.20
C CYS A 246 -14.84 3.17 6.96
N GLY A 247 -14.31 3.27 8.18
CA GLY A 247 -14.36 4.48 9.01
C GLY A 247 -13.73 5.67 8.31
N MET A 248 -12.50 5.53 7.80
CA MET A 248 -11.83 6.60 7.07
C MET A 248 -12.62 7.04 5.82
N VAL A 249 -13.15 6.10 5.04
CA VAL A 249 -14.00 6.42 3.88
C VAL A 249 -15.26 7.18 4.28
N LEU A 250 -15.87 6.85 5.42
CA LEU A 250 -17.05 7.56 5.94
C LEU A 250 -16.67 8.95 6.47
N LEU A 251 -15.55 9.07 7.18
CA LEU A 251 -15.06 10.36 7.69
C LEU A 251 -14.75 11.34 6.55
N LEU A 252 -14.24 10.84 5.42
CA LEU A 252 -14.02 11.63 4.19
C LEU A 252 -15.33 12.11 3.52
N ARG A 253 -16.50 11.72 4.04
CA ARG A 253 -17.82 12.23 3.62
C ARG A 253 -18.41 13.24 4.59
N THR A 254 -17.73 13.50 5.70
CA THR A 254 -18.15 14.49 6.70
C THR A 254 -17.38 15.80 6.51
N ARG A 255 -17.61 16.75 7.42
CA ARG A 255 -16.86 18.02 7.49
C ARG A 255 -15.35 17.82 7.67
N LEU A 256 -14.93 16.63 8.10
CA LEU A 256 -13.52 16.26 8.31
C LEU A 256 -12.77 15.94 7.00
N ALA A 257 -13.46 15.85 5.86
CA ALA A 257 -12.84 15.51 4.58
C ALA A 257 -11.65 16.41 4.20
N GLY A 258 -11.80 17.72 4.37
CA GLY A 258 -10.76 18.72 4.07
C GLY A 258 -9.51 18.54 4.93
N PRO A 259 -9.64 18.58 6.29
CA PRO A 259 -8.53 18.36 7.20
C PRO A 259 -7.82 17.01 6.98
N LEU A 260 -8.58 15.91 6.91
CA LEU A 260 -8.01 14.57 6.74
C LEU A 260 -7.26 14.44 5.41
N THR A 261 -7.80 15.01 4.34
CA THR A 261 -7.12 15.03 3.04
C THR A 261 -5.83 15.85 3.10
N THR A 262 -5.83 16.98 3.80
CA THR A 262 -4.65 17.84 3.94
C THR A 262 -3.52 17.16 4.72
N VAL A 263 -3.88 16.37 5.75
CA VAL A 263 -2.92 15.61 6.55
C VAL A 263 -2.40 14.39 5.80
N PHE A 264 -3.28 13.50 5.34
CA PHE A 264 -2.85 12.17 4.88
C PHE A 264 -2.50 12.09 3.40
N ARG A 265 -3.12 12.90 2.53
CA ARG A 265 -2.90 12.81 1.08
C ARG A 265 -1.45 13.10 0.67
N PRO A 266 -0.73 14.10 1.21
CA PRO A 266 0.67 14.32 0.88
C PRO A 266 1.53 13.10 1.21
N LEU A 267 1.33 12.53 2.41
CA LEU A 267 2.05 11.35 2.89
C LEU A 267 1.81 10.14 1.96
N GLY A 268 0.56 9.89 1.57
CA GLY A 268 0.22 8.77 0.71
C GLY A 268 0.63 8.94 -0.76
N ARG A 269 0.73 10.18 -1.26
CA ARG A 269 1.26 10.47 -2.60
C ARG A 269 2.77 10.24 -2.71
N MET A 270 3.46 10.25 -1.59
CA MET A 270 4.90 10.02 -1.46
C MET A 270 5.19 8.78 -0.60
N ALA A 271 4.32 7.77 -0.66
CA ALA A 271 4.38 6.62 0.24
C ALA A 271 5.71 5.84 0.19
N LEU A 272 6.31 5.67 -1.00
CA LEU A 272 7.59 4.95 -1.14
C LEU A 272 8.75 5.82 -0.66
N THR A 273 8.76 7.10 -1.00
CA THR A 273 9.76 8.05 -0.47
C THR A 273 9.68 8.13 1.05
N ASN A 274 8.48 8.25 1.61
CA ASN A 274 8.26 8.37 3.05
C ASN A 274 8.54 7.05 3.77
N TYR A 275 8.28 5.89 3.16
CA TYR A 275 8.68 4.62 3.74
C TYR A 275 10.21 4.54 3.91
N LEU A 276 10.97 4.79 2.83
CA LEU A 276 12.43 4.69 2.85
C LEU A 276 13.08 5.74 3.77
N THR A 277 12.61 6.98 3.70
CA THR A 277 13.13 8.05 4.55
C THR A 277 12.73 7.87 6.01
N ALA A 278 11.60 7.22 6.32
CA ALA A 278 11.24 6.93 7.70
C ALA A 278 12.26 6.01 8.37
N THR A 279 12.70 4.95 7.68
CA THR A 279 13.77 4.07 8.18
C THR A 279 15.04 4.87 8.48
N VAL A 280 15.48 5.72 7.55
CA VAL A 280 16.67 6.56 7.73
C VAL A 280 16.53 7.50 8.93
N LEU A 281 15.38 8.17 9.06
CA LEU A 281 15.15 9.12 10.15
C LEU A 281 15.07 8.42 11.52
N VAL A 282 14.40 7.27 11.61
CA VAL A 282 14.35 6.50 12.86
C VAL A 282 15.75 6.00 13.24
N LEU A 283 16.54 5.50 12.30
CA LEU A 283 17.92 5.07 12.54
C LEU A 283 18.85 6.22 12.95
N ALA A 284 18.63 7.41 12.40
CA ALA A 284 19.37 8.62 12.77
C ALA A 284 19.01 9.05 14.20
N ILE A 285 17.72 9.05 14.56
CA ILE A 285 17.26 9.36 15.91
C ILE A 285 17.78 8.33 16.90
N SER A 286 17.70 7.04 16.59
CA SER A 286 18.23 5.99 17.49
C SER A 286 19.74 6.07 17.66
N GLY A 287 20.48 6.52 16.64
CA GLY A 287 21.91 6.78 16.74
C GLY A 287 22.28 7.86 17.77
N VAL A 288 21.39 8.81 18.05
CA VAL A 288 21.64 9.94 18.97
C VAL A 288 20.94 9.76 20.32
N ALA A 289 19.75 9.16 20.32
CA ALA A 289 18.91 9.00 21.52
C ALA A 289 19.25 7.76 22.36
N GLY A 290 20.29 6.99 21.98
CA GLY A 290 20.75 5.81 22.71
C GLY A 290 19.95 4.55 22.44
N ASP A 291 20.09 3.57 23.32
CA ASP A 291 19.53 2.23 23.16
C ASP A 291 17.99 2.23 23.09
N ALA A 292 17.46 1.79 21.95
CA ALA A 292 16.05 1.80 21.63
C ALA A 292 15.22 0.78 22.45
N ASP A 293 15.88 -0.20 23.06
CA ASP A 293 15.19 -1.19 23.89
C ASP A 293 14.62 -0.58 25.16
N ARG A 294 15.25 0.49 25.64
CA ARG A 294 14.87 1.23 26.84
C ARG A 294 13.79 2.28 26.57
N TRP A 295 13.38 2.47 25.31
CA TRP A 295 12.37 3.47 24.99
C TRP A 295 11.01 3.09 25.57
N SER A 296 10.46 3.99 26.37
CA SER A 296 9.08 3.88 26.84
C SER A 296 8.10 3.98 25.66
N VAL A 297 6.86 3.54 25.87
CA VAL A 297 5.78 3.69 24.88
C VAL A 297 5.62 5.15 24.44
N GLY A 298 5.72 6.10 25.38
CA GLY A 298 5.69 7.53 25.07
C GLY A 298 6.85 7.97 24.19
N GLY A 299 8.06 7.45 24.43
CA GLY A 299 9.23 7.70 23.59
C GLY A 299 9.05 7.19 22.15
N VAL A 300 8.54 5.97 21.99
CA VAL A 300 8.23 5.39 20.66
C VAL A 300 7.22 6.25 19.90
N VAL A 301 6.14 6.68 20.58
CA VAL A 301 5.12 7.57 20.01
C VAL A 301 5.71 8.92 19.64
N ALA A 302 6.57 9.50 20.49
CA ALA A 302 7.22 10.78 20.24
C ALA A 302 8.15 10.74 19.02
N VAL A 303 8.93 9.66 18.88
CA VAL A 303 9.78 9.43 17.69
C VAL A 303 8.93 9.30 16.43
N ALA A 304 7.88 8.47 16.46
CA ALA A 304 6.96 8.32 15.33
C ALA A 304 6.33 9.65 14.92
N ALA A 305 5.82 10.41 15.89
CA ALA A 305 5.21 11.72 15.67
C ALA A 305 6.22 12.71 15.06
N THR A 306 7.44 12.76 15.58
CA THR A 306 8.51 13.63 15.07
C THR A 306 8.82 13.32 13.61
N VAL A 307 9.04 12.05 13.28
CA VAL A 307 9.31 11.61 11.91
C VAL A 307 8.13 11.95 10.99
N LEU A 308 6.88 11.68 11.41
CA LEU A 308 5.69 11.98 10.62
C LEU A 308 5.50 13.48 10.38
N CYS A 309 5.73 14.33 11.38
CA CYS A 309 5.64 15.78 11.25
C CYS A 309 6.65 16.32 10.24
N VAL A 310 7.91 15.87 10.34
CA VAL A 310 8.97 16.24 9.39
C VAL A 310 8.62 15.78 7.98
N GLN A 311 8.22 14.52 7.81
CA GLN A 311 7.84 13.95 6.51
C GLN A 311 6.60 14.61 5.91
N TRP A 312 5.62 14.97 6.75
CA TRP A 312 4.43 15.67 6.30
C TRP A 312 4.78 17.06 5.77
N GLY A 313 5.55 17.84 6.54
CA GLY A 313 6.00 19.17 6.12
C GLY A 313 6.79 19.12 4.82
N TRP A 314 7.75 18.19 4.73
CA TRP A 314 8.51 17.94 3.51
C TRP A 314 7.61 17.55 2.33
N SER A 315 6.69 16.61 2.53
CA SER A 315 5.78 16.13 1.49
C SER A 315 4.89 17.25 0.95
N VAL A 316 4.38 18.12 1.83
CA VAL A 316 3.56 19.28 1.43
C VAL A 316 4.39 20.25 0.60
N ILE A 317 5.58 20.63 1.06
CA ILE A 317 6.46 21.59 0.37
C ILE A 317 6.90 21.04 -1.00
N TRP A 318 7.29 19.76 -1.04
CA TRP A 318 7.73 19.09 -2.26
C TRP A 318 6.62 19.02 -3.31
N LEU A 319 5.42 18.59 -2.91
CA LEU A 319 4.29 18.42 -3.82
C LEU A 319 3.69 19.74 -4.34
N ARG A 320 4.06 20.89 -3.77
CA ARG A 320 3.76 22.22 -4.37
C ARG A 320 4.52 22.40 -5.69
N ARG A 321 5.77 21.93 -5.76
CA ARG A 321 6.66 22.10 -6.92
C ARG A 321 6.66 20.90 -7.87
N CYS A 322 6.48 19.69 -7.33
CA CYS A 322 6.61 18.44 -8.07
C CYS A 322 5.28 17.67 -8.18
N HIS A 323 5.14 16.81 -9.19
CA HIS A 323 3.95 15.96 -9.38
C HIS A 323 3.94 14.71 -8.49
N GLN A 324 5.11 14.20 -8.12
CA GLN A 324 5.31 12.93 -7.43
C GLN A 324 6.51 13.07 -6.47
N GLY A 325 6.63 12.18 -5.49
CA GLY A 325 7.85 12.08 -4.70
C GLY A 325 9.05 11.63 -5.56
N PRO A 326 10.28 11.88 -5.09
CA PRO A 326 11.50 11.60 -5.83
C PRO A 326 11.64 10.12 -6.19
N VAL A 327 11.38 9.21 -5.23
CA VAL A 327 11.51 7.77 -5.47
C VAL A 327 10.36 7.27 -6.36
N GLU A 328 9.14 7.78 -6.17
CA GLU A 328 8.00 7.45 -7.03
C GLU A 328 8.23 7.89 -8.48
N TRP A 329 8.86 9.04 -8.68
CA TRP A 329 9.20 9.55 -10.01
C TRP A 329 10.20 8.63 -10.72
N LEU A 330 11.29 8.25 -10.04
CA LEU A 330 12.28 7.31 -10.56
C LEU A 330 11.63 5.95 -10.87
N TRP A 331 10.84 5.45 -9.93
CA TRP A 331 10.12 4.19 -10.08
C TRP A 331 9.16 4.21 -11.28
N ARG A 332 8.46 5.33 -11.50
CA ARG A 332 7.58 5.51 -12.66
C ARG A 332 8.35 5.59 -13.97
N TRP A 333 9.52 6.25 -13.97
CA TRP A 333 10.39 6.31 -15.13
C TRP A 333 10.81 4.90 -15.57
N VAL A 334 11.30 4.07 -14.65
CA VAL A 334 11.67 2.67 -14.95
C VAL A 334 10.46 1.84 -15.40
N THR A 335 9.31 2.03 -14.75
CA THR A 335 8.06 1.30 -15.08
C THR A 335 7.63 1.51 -16.54
N TRP A 336 7.63 2.76 -17.01
CA TRP A 336 7.13 3.10 -18.35
C TRP A 336 8.24 3.21 -19.40
N TRP A 337 9.51 3.20 -18.99
CA TRP A 337 10.66 3.50 -19.85
C TRP A 337 10.57 4.85 -20.55
N GLN A 338 9.86 5.79 -19.92
CA GLN A 338 9.61 7.14 -20.42
C GLN A 338 9.76 8.11 -19.27
N ARG A 339 10.58 9.15 -19.47
CA ARG A 339 10.86 10.15 -18.43
C ARG A 339 9.60 10.98 -18.16
N PRO A 340 8.96 10.85 -16.98
CA PRO A 340 7.77 11.64 -16.69
C PRO A 340 8.17 13.08 -16.30
N PRO A 341 7.30 14.08 -16.54
CA PRO A 341 7.55 15.44 -16.06
C PRO A 341 7.58 15.44 -14.52
N LEU A 342 8.68 15.95 -13.95
CA LEU A 342 8.87 16.02 -12.50
C LEU A 342 8.16 17.25 -11.91
N ARG A 343 8.41 18.43 -12.49
CA ARG A 343 7.90 19.72 -12.03
C ARG A 343 6.53 19.99 -12.62
N ARG A 344 5.69 20.69 -11.85
CA ARG A 344 4.42 21.22 -12.37
C ARG A 344 4.70 22.37 -13.36
N PRO A 345 3.90 22.53 -14.42
CA PRO A 345 3.90 23.76 -15.22
C PRO A 345 3.68 24.94 -14.26
N ARG A 346 4.47 26.00 -14.42
CA ARG A 346 4.35 27.21 -13.60
C ARG A 346 3.04 27.91 -13.86
#